data_AF-A0A4P7U7X4-F1
#
_entry.id   AF-A0A4P7U7X4-F1
#
_cell.length_a   1.000
_cell.length_b   1.000
_cell.length_c   1.000
_cell.angle_alpha   90.00
_cell.angle_beta   90.00
_cell.angle_gamma   90.00
#
_symmetry.space_group_name_H-M   'P 1'
#
loop_
_entity.id
_entity.type
_entity.pdbx_description
1 polymer ?
#
loop_
_entity_poly.entity_id
_entity_poly.type
_entity_poly.pdbx_seq_one_letter_code
_entity_poly.pdbx_strand_id
1 'polypeptide(L)'
;MEKTRALRRTAIVAGVCVFGGLLLVAALVWWEVREPHARVVDDRVEPGGWKTLAYESVEVDVPGDWQRLDMDDCEWQFERWAPPGTDPCAPDAVGVAFYGSATFDAAVGPDVITAGDDGQGGESWSGCAYAGDFAVNASTPDRATTRRILDSAR
;
A
#
# COMPACT_ATOMS: atom_id res chain seq x y z
N MET A 1 -43.57 43.76 -5.47
CA MET A 1 -43.14 42.61 -4.63
C MET A 1 -42.69 41.37 -5.43
N GLU A 2 -42.89 41.33 -6.74
CA GLU A 2 -42.58 40.14 -7.58
C GLU A 2 -41.10 40.06 -8.02
N LYS A 3 -40.48 41.22 -8.30
CA LYS A 3 -39.07 41.33 -8.72
C LYS A 3 -38.06 40.80 -7.68
N THR A 4 -38.37 40.92 -6.39
CA THR A 4 -37.50 40.47 -5.29
C THR A 4 -37.49 38.95 -5.10
N ARG A 5 -38.55 38.23 -5.53
CA ARG A 5 -38.58 36.76 -5.50
C ARG A 5 -37.80 36.15 -6.66
N ALA A 6 -37.84 36.77 -7.84
CA ALA A 6 -37.10 36.34 -9.01
C ALA A 6 -35.58 36.41 -8.77
N LEU A 7 -35.07 37.55 -8.28
CA LEU A 7 -33.65 37.74 -7.96
C LEU A 7 -33.13 36.77 -6.89
N ARG A 8 -33.93 36.47 -5.86
CA ARG A 8 -33.57 35.46 -4.85
C ARG A 8 -33.47 34.05 -5.44
N ARG A 9 -34.37 33.67 -6.35
CA ARG A 9 -34.33 32.35 -7.01
C ARG A 9 -33.11 32.22 -7.91
N THR A 10 -32.78 33.24 -8.69
CA THR A 10 -31.59 33.23 -9.56
C THR A 10 -30.29 33.15 -8.76
N ALA A 11 -30.21 33.89 -7.64
CA ALA A 11 -29.05 33.84 -6.75
C ALA A 11 -28.89 32.49 -6.03
N ILE A 12 -29.99 31.85 -5.63
CA ILE A 12 -29.97 30.51 -5.01
C ILE A 12 -29.55 29.45 -6.02
N VAL A 13 -30.08 29.49 -7.25
CA VAL A 13 -29.70 28.53 -8.31
C VAL A 13 -28.23 28.69 -8.68
N ALA A 14 -27.73 29.93 -8.83
CA ALA A 14 -26.33 30.19 -9.08
C ALA A 14 -25.43 29.69 -7.93
N GLY A 15 -25.83 29.93 -6.67
CA GLY A 15 -25.10 29.43 -5.49
C GLY A 15 -25.02 27.91 -5.41
N VAL A 16 -26.12 27.20 -5.71
CA VAL A 16 -26.16 25.74 -5.73
C VAL A 16 -25.29 25.16 -6.85
N CYS A 17 -25.27 25.77 -8.04
CA CYS A 17 -24.41 25.31 -9.14
C CYS A 17 -22.92 25.48 -8.81
N VAL A 18 -22.52 26.60 -8.20
CA VAL A 18 -21.12 26.82 -7.81
C VAL A 18 -20.71 25.86 -6.69
N PHE A 19 -21.56 25.67 -5.68
CA PHE A 19 -21.26 24.76 -4.57
C PHE A 19 -21.23 23.29 -5.01
N GLY A 20 -22.17 22.87 -5.87
CA GLY A 20 -22.17 21.54 -6.47
C GLY A 20 -20.96 21.29 -7.36
N GLY A 21 -20.54 22.28 -8.15
CA GLY A 21 -19.31 22.23 -8.94
C GLY A 21 -18.06 22.08 -8.07
N LEU A 22 -17.96 22.84 -6.97
CA LEU A 22 -16.84 22.74 -6.02
C LEU A 22 -16.80 21.39 -5.30
N LEU A 23 -17.95 20.83 -4.91
CA LEU A 23 -18.02 19.50 -4.30
C LEU A 23 -17.62 18.39 -5.28
N LEU A 24 -18.00 18.50 -6.55
CA LEU A 24 -17.57 17.57 -7.59
C LEU A 24 -16.07 17.66 -7.85
N VAL A 25 -15.50 18.86 -7.92
CA VAL A 25 -14.05 19.05 -8.04
C VAL A 25 -13.32 18.50 -6.82
N ALA A 26 -13.83 18.76 -5.60
CA ALA A 26 -13.27 18.18 -4.39
C ALA A 26 -13.35 16.65 -4.39
N ALA A 27 -14.47 16.07 -4.80
CA ALA A 27 -14.64 14.63 -4.90
C ALA A 27 -13.70 14.01 -5.96
N LEU A 28 -13.52 14.67 -7.12
CA LEU A 28 -12.60 14.22 -8.18
C LEU A 28 -11.14 14.33 -7.75
N VAL A 29 -10.75 15.42 -7.07
CA VAL A 29 -9.40 15.58 -6.50
C VAL A 29 -9.16 14.54 -5.40
N TRP A 30 -10.17 14.22 -4.59
CA TRP A 30 -10.07 13.15 -3.60
C TRP A 30 -10.04 11.74 -4.22
N TRP A 31 -10.64 11.56 -5.40
CA TRP A 31 -10.66 10.29 -6.12
C TRP A 31 -9.31 10.01 -6.81
N GLU A 32 -8.72 11.00 -7.47
CA GLU A 32 -7.45 10.86 -8.19
C GLU A 32 -6.25 10.63 -7.27
N VAL A 33 -6.35 11.02 -5.99
CA VAL A 33 -5.29 10.85 -4.99
C VAL A 33 -5.23 9.43 -4.40
N ARG A 34 -6.20 8.56 -4.74
CA ARG A 34 -6.51 7.38 -3.92
C ARG A 34 -6.01 6.05 -4.48
N GLU A 35 -4.77 5.99 -4.95
CA GLU A 35 -3.95 4.77 -4.85
C GLU A 35 -2.52 5.19 -4.48
N PRO A 36 -2.25 5.37 -3.17
CA PRO A 36 -0.95 5.80 -2.72
C PRO A 36 0.01 4.65 -2.94
N HIS A 37 0.79 4.68 -4.02
CA HIS A 37 1.82 3.67 -4.23
C HIS A 37 3.01 3.92 -3.28
N ALA A 38 3.69 2.84 -2.88
CA ALA A 38 4.92 3.01 -2.14
C ALA A 38 5.96 3.64 -3.06
N ARG A 39 6.72 4.58 -2.52
CA ARG A 39 7.81 5.26 -3.22
C ARG A 39 9.14 4.90 -2.59
N VAL A 40 10.19 4.90 -3.39
CA VAL A 40 11.56 4.78 -2.86
C VAL A 40 11.94 6.11 -2.21
N VAL A 41 12.43 6.05 -0.96
CA VAL A 41 12.82 7.25 -0.18
C VAL A 41 14.24 7.70 -0.50
N ASP A 42 15.13 6.76 -0.84
CA ASP A 42 16.48 7.02 -1.33
C ASP A 42 16.86 6.02 -2.44
N ASP A 43 17.20 6.55 -3.61
CA ASP A 43 17.51 5.78 -4.82
C ASP A 43 18.99 5.37 -4.89
N ARG A 44 19.84 5.80 -3.93
CA ARG A 44 21.29 5.53 -3.92
C ARG A 44 21.64 4.15 -3.39
N VAL A 45 21.00 3.14 -3.94
CA VAL A 45 21.13 1.76 -3.49
C VAL A 45 22.23 1.08 -4.29
N GLU A 46 23.27 0.58 -3.62
CA GLU A 46 24.26 -0.27 -4.29
C GLU A 46 23.58 -1.57 -4.79
N PRO A 47 23.99 -2.14 -5.94
CA PRO A 47 23.48 -3.44 -6.38
C PRO A 47 23.67 -4.51 -5.30
N GLY A 48 22.58 -5.19 -4.90
CA GLY A 48 22.58 -6.15 -3.78
C GLY A 48 22.49 -5.50 -2.38
N GLY A 49 22.33 -4.18 -2.32
CA GLY A 49 22.09 -3.41 -1.10
C GLY A 49 20.63 -3.40 -0.67
N TRP A 50 20.30 -2.47 0.22
CA TRP A 50 18.96 -2.28 0.77
C TRP A 50 18.43 -0.91 0.41
N LYS A 51 17.11 -0.80 0.25
CA LYS A 51 16.42 0.46 -0.02
C LYS A 51 15.23 0.62 0.92
N THR A 52 14.86 1.86 1.19
CA THR A 52 13.69 2.17 2.01
C THR A 52 12.52 2.52 1.10
N LEU A 53 11.40 1.83 1.32
CA LEU A 53 10.10 2.15 0.75
C LEU A 53 9.32 3.01 1.76
N ALA A 54 8.65 4.05 1.28
CA ALA A 54 7.64 4.78 2.03
C ALA A 54 6.26 4.52 1.42
N TYR A 55 5.34 3.99 2.22
CA TYR A 55 3.95 3.77 1.88
C TYR A 55 3.09 4.49 2.92
N GLU A 56 2.43 5.57 2.50
CA GLU A 56 1.66 6.43 3.41
C GLU A 56 2.49 6.92 4.61
N SER A 57 2.18 6.46 5.82
CA SER A 57 2.88 6.80 7.07
C SER A 57 3.94 5.77 7.46
N VAL A 58 4.14 4.71 6.67
CA VAL A 58 5.06 3.60 6.98
C VAL A 58 6.32 3.68 6.13
N GLU A 59 7.46 3.46 6.76
CA GLU A 59 8.73 3.19 6.09
C GLU A 59 9.22 1.78 6.37
N VAL A 60 9.73 1.08 5.36
CA VAL A 60 10.29 -0.28 5.48
C VAL A 60 11.49 -0.45 4.56
N ASP A 61 12.52 -1.14 5.04
CA ASP A 61 13.69 -1.50 4.24
C ASP A 61 13.47 -2.84 3.53
N VAL A 62 13.76 -2.87 2.23
CA VAL A 62 13.70 -4.07 1.37
C VAL A 62 15.00 -4.23 0.56
N PRO A 63 15.29 -5.42 0.01
CA PRO A 63 16.40 -5.58 -0.92
C PRO A 63 16.28 -4.63 -2.13
N GLY A 64 17.43 -4.10 -2.57
CA GLY A 64 17.50 -3.01 -3.54
C GLY A 64 16.94 -3.34 -4.92
N ASP A 65 17.06 -4.61 -5.32
CA ASP A 65 16.61 -5.17 -6.60
C ASP A 65 15.11 -5.44 -6.65
N TRP A 66 14.39 -5.38 -5.52
CA TRP A 66 12.95 -5.60 -5.51
C TRP A 66 12.21 -4.53 -6.31
N GLN A 67 11.11 -4.89 -6.93
CA GLN A 67 10.28 -4.01 -7.72
C GLN A 67 8.85 -4.05 -7.24
N ARG A 68 8.12 -2.96 -7.45
CA ARG A 68 6.67 -2.94 -7.27
C ARG A 68 6.06 -3.94 -8.25
N LEU A 69 5.14 -4.76 -7.78
CA LEU A 69 4.35 -5.64 -8.63
C LEU A 69 3.13 -4.89 -9.17
N ASP A 70 2.78 -5.18 -10.41
CA ASP A 70 1.53 -4.74 -11.02
C ASP A 70 0.43 -5.73 -10.62
N MET A 71 -0.57 -5.26 -9.88
CA MET A 71 -1.62 -6.09 -9.27
C MET A 71 -2.98 -5.89 -9.94
N ASP A 72 -3.07 -5.09 -11.01
CA ASP A 72 -4.35 -4.66 -11.61
C ASP A 72 -5.24 -5.85 -12.05
N ASP A 73 -4.61 -6.93 -12.52
CA ASP A 73 -5.27 -8.16 -12.99
C ASP A 73 -5.43 -9.24 -11.89
N CYS A 74 -5.03 -8.96 -10.65
CA CYS A 74 -5.13 -9.92 -9.55
C CYS A 74 -6.48 -9.83 -8.81
N GLU A 75 -6.91 -10.94 -8.20
CA GLU A 75 -8.12 -10.98 -7.34
C GLU A 75 -8.02 -10.00 -6.17
N TRP A 76 -6.81 -9.81 -5.65
CA TRP A 76 -6.51 -8.94 -4.51
C TRP A 76 -5.56 -7.84 -4.96
N GLN A 77 -5.97 -6.59 -4.75
CA GLN A 77 -5.20 -5.41 -5.10
C GLN A 77 -4.71 -4.75 -3.83
N PHE A 78 -3.41 -4.86 -3.58
CA PHE A 78 -2.72 -4.22 -2.46
C PHE A 78 -1.29 -3.88 -2.87
N GLU A 79 -0.69 -2.89 -2.22
CA GLU A 79 0.69 -2.50 -2.52
C GLU A 79 1.64 -3.64 -2.17
N ARG A 80 2.40 -4.11 -3.18
CA ARG A 80 3.29 -5.26 -3.06
C ARG A 80 4.62 -5.01 -3.78
N TRP A 81 5.71 -5.42 -3.14
CA TRP A 81 7.07 -5.37 -3.68
C TRP A 81 7.74 -6.74 -3.57
N ALA A 82 8.45 -7.15 -4.60
CA ALA A 82 9.06 -8.48 -4.67
C ALA A 82 10.28 -8.50 -5.59
N PRO A 83 11.09 -9.58 -5.58
CA PRO A 83 12.15 -9.77 -6.56
C PRO A 83 11.66 -9.66 -8.02
N PRO A 84 12.55 -9.31 -8.97
CA PRO A 84 12.21 -9.35 -10.38
C PRO A 84 11.76 -10.73 -10.84
N GLY A 85 10.71 -10.79 -11.68
CA GLY A 85 10.17 -12.03 -12.23
C GLY A 85 9.22 -12.79 -11.29
N THR A 86 8.90 -12.24 -10.12
CA THR A 86 7.82 -12.76 -9.27
C THR A 86 6.45 -12.61 -9.94
N ASP A 87 5.64 -13.66 -9.90
CA ASP A 87 4.22 -13.62 -10.31
C ASP A 87 3.44 -12.71 -9.35
N PRO A 88 2.82 -11.62 -9.83
CA PRO A 88 2.08 -10.69 -8.97
C PRO A 88 0.92 -11.35 -8.23
N CYS A 89 0.25 -12.32 -8.85
CA CYS A 89 -1.00 -12.88 -8.32
C CYS A 89 -0.79 -14.17 -7.51
N ALA A 90 0.45 -14.66 -7.38
CA ALA A 90 0.75 -15.81 -6.55
C ALA A 90 0.55 -15.48 -5.05
N PRO A 91 -0.31 -16.23 -4.32
CA PRO A 91 -0.69 -15.91 -2.95
C PRO A 91 0.46 -16.09 -1.93
N ASP A 92 1.41 -16.94 -2.26
CA ASP A 92 2.58 -17.34 -1.47
C ASP A 92 3.90 -16.76 -2.00
N ALA A 93 3.85 -15.90 -3.01
CA ALA A 93 5.05 -15.33 -3.60
C ALA A 93 5.88 -14.51 -2.59
N VAL A 94 7.19 -14.62 -2.74
CA VAL A 94 8.19 -13.82 -2.02
C VAL A 94 7.87 -12.33 -2.18
N GLY A 95 7.97 -11.58 -1.09
CA GLY A 95 7.78 -10.13 -1.15
C GLY A 95 7.37 -9.50 0.18
N VAL A 96 7.06 -8.21 0.09
CA VAL A 96 6.46 -7.39 1.14
C VAL A 96 5.13 -6.86 0.63
N ALA A 97 4.12 -6.90 1.50
CA ALA A 97 2.80 -6.35 1.25
C ALA A 97 2.36 -5.44 2.40
N PHE A 98 1.63 -4.38 2.06
CA PHE A 98 1.07 -3.44 3.04
C PHE A 98 -0.44 -3.66 3.16
N TYR A 99 -0.90 -4.00 4.36
CA TYR A 99 -2.31 -4.17 4.67
C TYR A 99 -2.78 -3.12 5.67
N GLY A 100 -4.04 -2.69 5.59
CA GLY A 100 -4.64 -1.91 6.68
C GLY A 100 -4.69 -2.74 7.96
N SER A 101 -4.14 -2.23 9.06
CA SER A 101 -4.02 -2.98 10.32
C SER A 101 -5.38 -3.39 10.89
N ALA A 102 -6.40 -2.55 10.68
CA ALA A 102 -7.77 -2.81 11.14
C ALA A 102 -8.45 -4.01 10.46
N THR A 103 -7.99 -4.42 9.28
CA THR A 103 -8.55 -5.51 8.49
C THR A 103 -7.60 -6.69 8.35
N PHE A 104 -6.34 -6.55 8.78
CA PHE A 104 -5.34 -7.59 8.67
C PHE A 104 -5.49 -8.63 9.78
N ASP A 105 -5.81 -9.86 9.38
CA ASP A 105 -5.90 -11.01 10.27
C ASP A 105 -4.62 -11.85 10.17
N ALA A 106 -3.70 -11.61 11.11
CA ALA A 106 -2.40 -12.28 11.10
C ALA A 106 -2.55 -13.75 11.52
N ALA A 107 -2.01 -14.67 10.72
CA ALA A 107 -2.00 -16.10 11.05
C ALA A 107 -1.24 -16.42 12.34
N VAL A 108 -0.26 -15.58 12.69
CA VAL A 108 0.54 -15.62 13.93
C VAL A 108 0.64 -14.23 14.52
N GLY A 109 0.96 -14.15 15.82
CA GLY A 109 1.13 -12.86 16.50
C GLY A 109 2.21 -11.97 15.83
N PRO A 110 2.19 -10.66 16.09
CA PRO A 110 3.21 -9.76 15.58
C PRO A 110 4.60 -10.19 16.06
N ASP A 111 5.62 -9.93 15.23
CA ASP A 111 7.03 -10.27 15.47
C ASP A 111 7.34 -11.78 15.52
N VAL A 112 6.34 -12.64 15.30
CA VAL A 112 6.53 -14.08 15.12
C VAL A 112 6.84 -14.36 13.66
N ILE A 113 8.02 -14.95 13.41
CA ILE A 113 8.44 -15.42 12.08
C ILE A 113 8.36 -16.94 12.05
N THR A 114 7.53 -17.47 11.16
CA THR A 114 7.30 -18.90 10.97
C THR A 114 7.87 -19.40 9.65
N ALA A 115 8.33 -20.65 9.64
CA ALA A 115 8.65 -21.37 8.42
C ALA A 115 7.37 -21.97 7.82
N GLY A 116 7.29 -21.98 6.50
CA GLY A 116 6.23 -22.60 5.71
C GLY A 116 6.80 -23.20 4.43
N ASP A 117 5.92 -23.83 3.65
CA ASP A 117 6.22 -24.23 2.27
C ASP A 117 6.00 -23.01 1.36
N ASP A 118 6.85 -22.82 0.36
CA ASP A 118 6.74 -21.75 -0.64
C ASP A 118 5.84 -22.11 -1.84
N GLY A 119 5.13 -23.25 -1.76
CA GLY A 119 4.27 -23.79 -2.81
C GLY A 119 5.01 -24.45 -3.97
N GLN A 120 6.35 -24.33 -3.98
CA GLN A 120 7.25 -24.87 -4.98
C GLN A 120 8.21 -25.92 -4.39
N GLY A 121 7.97 -26.34 -3.14
CA GLY A 121 8.77 -27.33 -2.42
C GLY A 121 10.03 -26.77 -1.75
N GLY A 122 10.13 -25.44 -1.66
CA GLY A 122 11.12 -24.71 -0.86
C GLY A 122 10.57 -24.27 0.49
N GLU A 123 11.47 -23.86 1.38
CA GLU A 123 11.11 -23.28 2.68
C GLU A 123 10.95 -21.76 2.53
N SER A 124 9.82 -21.24 2.98
CA SER A 124 9.57 -19.79 3.09
C SER A 124 9.50 -19.37 4.56
N TRP A 125 9.96 -18.16 4.86
CA TRP A 125 9.89 -17.55 6.17
C TRP A 125 9.00 -16.32 6.10
N SER A 126 7.90 -16.34 6.84
CA SER A 126 6.90 -15.26 6.82
C SER A 126 6.57 -14.74 8.21
N GLY A 127 6.13 -13.49 8.27
CA GLY A 127 5.71 -12.82 9.48
C GLY A 127 5.09 -11.45 9.21
N CYS A 128 4.74 -10.74 10.27
CA CYS A 128 4.22 -9.38 10.17
C CYS A 128 4.72 -8.47 11.30
N ALA A 129 4.75 -7.17 11.00
CA ALA A 129 4.99 -6.09 11.95
C ALA A 129 3.94 -5.01 11.74
N TYR A 130 3.49 -4.37 12.82
CA TYR A 130 2.55 -3.26 12.75
C TYR A 130 3.28 -1.92 12.83
N ALA A 131 2.95 -1.00 11.93
CA ALA A 131 3.47 0.36 11.88
C ALA A 131 2.31 1.32 11.59
N GLY A 132 1.91 2.10 12.60
CA GLY A 132 0.76 2.99 12.52
C GLY A 132 -0.54 2.26 12.13
N ASP A 133 -1.17 2.71 11.05
CA ASP A 133 -2.44 2.19 10.53
C ASP A 133 -2.26 0.97 9.60
N PHE A 134 -1.03 0.44 9.48
CA PHE A 134 -0.71 -0.65 8.55
C PHE A 134 -0.03 -1.85 9.24
N ALA A 135 -0.22 -3.01 8.63
CA ALA A 135 0.54 -4.22 8.86
C ALA A 135 1.47 -4.45 7.66
N VAL A 136 2.77 -4.52 7.92
CA VAL A 136 3.78 -4.93 6.96
C VAL A 136 3.90 -6.45 7.04
N ASN A 137 3.46 -7.14 6.00
CA ASN A 137 3.66 -8.57 5.86
C ASN A 137 4.89 -8.81 4.99
N ALA A 138 5.76 -9.73 5.41
CA ALA A 138 6.94 -10.11 4.65
C ALA A 138 7.02 -11.64 4.53
N SER A 139 7.37 -12.12 3.34
CA SER A 139 7.67 -13.53 3.07
C SER A 139 8.93 -13.62 2.22
N THR A 140 9.95 -14.34 2.70
CA THR A 140 11.20 -14.55 1.94
C THR A 140 11.77 -15.95 2.17
N PRO A 141 12.65 -16.47 1.28
CA PRO A 141 13.30 -17.75 1.51
C PRO A 141 14.31 -17.75 2.68
N ASP A 142 14.67 -16.57 3.19
CA ASP A 142 15.71 -16.39 4.20
C ASP A 142 15.14 -15.72 5.46
N ARG A 143 15.19 -16.44 6.58
CA ARG A 143 14.66 -15.94 7.87
C ARG A 143 15.28 -14.61 8.30
N ALA A 144 16.57 -14.38 8.04
CA ALA A 144 17.25 -13.16 8.45
C ALA A 144 16.80 -11.96 7.61
N THR A 145 16.51 -12.18 6.33
CA THR A 145 15.93 -11.20 5.43
C THR A 145 14.52 -10.84 5.86
N THR A 146 13.65 -11.83 6.12
CA THR A 146 12.30 -11.59 6.66
C THR A 146 12.38 -10.78 7.97
N ARG A 147 13.26 -11.17 8.90
CA ARG A 147 13.44 -10.43 10.16
C ARG A 147 13.88 -8.99 9.93
N ARG A 148 14.89 -8.77 9.11
CA ARG A 148 15.43 -7.42 8.87
C ARG A 148 14.39 -6.48 8.26
N ILE A 149 13.58 -7.00 7.34
CA ILE A 149 12.45 -6.24 6.77
C ILE A 149 11.49 -5.83 7.88
N LEU A 150 11.02 -6.79 8.69
CA LEU A 150 10.04 -6.53 9.75
C LEU A 150 10.57 -5.60 10.84
N ASP A 151 11.83 -5.77 11.26
CA ASP A 151 12.49 -4.93 12.28
C ASP A 151 12.68 -3.48 11.80
N SER A 152 12.63 -3.22 10.49
CA SER A 152 12.81 -1.88 9.92
C SER A 152 11.51 -1.06 9.81
N ALA A 153 10.35 -1.72 9.96
CA ALA A 153 9.05 -1.11 9.81
C ALA A 153 8.79 -0.05 10.90
N ARG A 154 8.44 1.17 10.49
CA ARG A 154 8.19 2.30 11.39
C ARG A 154 7.14 3.24 10.84
#